data_AF-A0A835RGS1-F1
#
_entry.id   AF-A0A835RGS1-F1
#
_cell.length_a   1.000
_cell.length_b   1.000
_cell.length_c   1.000
_cell.angle_alpha   90.00
_cell.angle_beta   90.00
_cell.angle_gamma   90.00
#
_symmetry.space_group_name_H-M   'P 1'
#
loop_
_entity.id
_entity.type
_entity.pdbx_description
1 polymer ?
#
loop_
_entity_poly.entity_id
_entity_poly.type
_entity_poly.pdbx_seq_one_letter_code
_entity_poly.pdbx_strand_id
1 'polypeptide(L)'
;MLNSFGNLATRLSLPCTSLEMEAVEKYLNMQQDPAHCKLRAKRGCATHPRSIAERERRTRISKRLRKLQELVPNMDKQTNTSDMLDLALQYIRELQSQLQKLKQEGSECRCGIN
;
A
#
# COMPACT_ATOMS: atom_id res chain seq x y z
N MET A 1 -33.03 13.22 -24.12
CA MET A 1 -32.40 14.39 -24.78
C MET A 1 -32.26 15.48 -23.74
N LEU A 2 -31.06 16.04 -23.63
CA LEU A 2 -30.59 16.88 -22.53
C LEU A 2 -31.26 18.27 -22.46
N ASN A 3 -31.36 18.83 -21.25
CA ASN A 3 -30.53 19.97 -20.78
C ASN A 3 -31.20 20.66 -19.58
N SER A 4 -30.48 20.81 -18.48
CA SER A 4 -30.05 22.12 -17.98
C SER A 4 -29.31 21.93 -16.66
N PHE A 5 -28.01 22.17 -16.68
CA PHE A 5 -27.11 22.01 -15.55
C PHE A 5 -27.38 23.07 -14.50
N GLY A 6 -27.62 22.61 -13.26
CA GLY A 6 -27.70 23.46 -12.08
C GLY A 6 -26.34 24.02 -11.67
N ASN A 7 -26.42 25.21 -11.07
CA ASN A 7 -25.42 25.93 -10.31
C ASN A 7 -24.40 25.03 -9.57
N LEU A 8 -23.13 25.09 -10.01
CA LEU A 8 -21.98 24.72 -9.18
C LEU A 8 -21.21 25.99 -8.84
N ALA A 9 -21.68 26.68 -7.80
CA ALA A 9 -20.89 27.74 -7.17
C ALA A 9 -19.69 27.12 -6.45
N THR A 10 -18.57 27.84 -6.55
CA THR A 10 -17.45 27.82 -5.61
C THR A 10 -16.43 26.70 -5.81
N ARG A 11 -15.35 26.96 -6.57
CA ARG A 11 -13.93 26.69 -6.23
C ARG A 11 -12.96 27.16 -7.35
N LEU A 12 -13.11 28.38 -7.83
CA LEU A 12 -12.05 29.06 -8.59
C LEU A 12 -11.69 30.36 -7.87
N SER A 13 -11.05 30.21 -6.71
CA SER A 13 -10.38 31.34 -6.07
C SER A 13 -9.13 31.65 -6.89
N LEU A 14 -9.19 32.70 -7.71
CA LEU A 14 -7.99 33.36 -8.21
C LEU A 14 -7.14 33.81 -7.00
N PRO A 15 -5.82 33.54 -6.98
CA PRO A 15 -4.97 34.00 -5.88
C PRO A 15 -4.90 35.52 -5.91
N CYS A 16 -5.31 36.16 -4.82
CA CYS A 16 -5.53 37.61 -4.71
C CYS A 16 -4.39 38.32 -3.96
N THR A 17 -3.26 37.64 -3.73
CA THR A 17 -2.14 38.25 -3.00
C THR A 17 -0.80 37.96 -3.69
N SER A 18 0.09 38.97 -3.69
CA SER A 18 1.46 38.89 -4.22
C SER A 18 2.23 37.67 -3.68
N LEU A 19 1.91 37.26 -2.45
CA LEU A 19 2.57 36.17 -1.72
C LEU A 19 2.06 34.79 -2.17
N GLU A 20 0.79 34.68 -2.56
CA GLU A 20 0.21 33.47 -3.16
C GLU A 20 0.67 33.27 -4.60
N MET A 21 0.83 34.37 -5.35
CA MET A 21 1.42 34.34 -6.70
C MET A 21 2.88 33.86 -6.66
N GLU A 22 3.69 34.33 -5.70
CA GLU A 22 5.06 33.82 -5.48
C GLU A 22 5.10 32.33 -5.14
N ALA A 23 4.14 31.82 -4.35
CA ALA A 23 4.09 30.40 -4.00
C ALA A 23 3.72 29.51 -5.21
N VAL A 24 2.79 29.98 -6.05
CA VAL A 24 2.41 29.29 -7.30
C VAL A 24 3.55 29.38 -8.31
N GLU A 25 4.22 30.52 -8.42
CA GLU A 25 5.37 30.72 -9.30
C GLU A 25 6.56 29.86 -8.85
N LYS A 26 6.83 29.75 -7.55
CA LYS A 26 7.83 28.82 -7.00
C LYS A 26 7.49 27.36 -7.30
N TYR A 27 6.21 27.00 -7.30
CA TYR A 27 5.75 25.65 -7.66
C TYR A 27 5.86 25.36 -9.16
N LEU A 28 5.62 26.37 -10.02
CA LEU A 28 5.79 26.28 -11.47
C LEU A 28 7.27 26.31 -11.89
N ASN A 29 8.10 27.09 -11.19
CA ASN A 29 9.54 27.19 -11.43
C ASN A 29 10.29 25.90 -11.04
N MET A 30 9.75 25.12 -10.08
CA MET A 30 10.21 23.75 -9.81
C MET A 30 9.94 22.77 -10.97
N GLN A 31 9.01 23.08 -11.88
CA GLN A 31 8.73 22.29 -13.08
C GLN A 31 9.48 22.79 -14.32
N GLN A 32 10.10 23.98 -14.31
CA GLN A 32 10.59 24.63 -15.54
C GLN A 32 12.11 24.72 -15.72
N ASP A 33 12.94 24.22 -14.81
CA ASP A 33 14.38 24.17 -15.05
C ASP A 33 14.98 22.74 -14.99
N PRO A 34 15.16 22.05 -16.12
CA PRO A 34 15.90 20.79 -16.16
C PRO A 34 17.43 20.98 -16.09
N ALA A 35 17.94 22.22 -15.96
CA ALA A 35 19.35 22.55 -16.16
C ALA A 35 20.15 22.91 -14.90
N HIS A 36 19.57 23.02 -13.70
CA HIS A 36 20.32 23.31 -12.47
C HIS A 36 20.21 22.23 -11.38
N CYS A 37 20.65 21.01 -11.70
CA CYS A 37 21.42 20.13 -10.82
C CYS A 37 21.81 18.87 -11.62
N LYS A 38 22.94 18.88 -12.32
CA LYS A 38 23.48 17.67 -12.96
C LYS A 38 24.30 16.83 -11.99
N LEU A 39 23.85 16.67 -10.74
CA LEU A 39 24.25 15.48 -9.99
C LEU A 39 23.46 14.32 -10.58
N ARG A 40 24.08 13.62 -11.54
CA ARG A 40 23.56 12.36 -12.08
C ARG A 40 23.12 11.51 -10.89
N ALA A 41 21.82 11.27 -10.78
CA ALA A 41 21.30 10.38 -9.75
C ALA A 41 22.07 9.05 -9.86
N LYS A 42 22.59 8.54 -8.73
CA LYS A 42 23.36 7.28 -8.72
C LYS A 42 22.58 6.21 -9.50
N ARG A 43 23.29 5.39 -10.29
CA ARG A 43 22.71 4.36 -11.16
C ARG A 43 21.66 3.57 -10.35
N GLY A 44 20.39 3.68 -10.71
CA GLY A 44 19.28 3.07 -9.97
C GLY A 44 18.47 3.99 -9.03
N CYS A 45 18.66 5.31 -9.06
CA CYS A 45 17.80 6.28 -8.37
C CYS A 45 16.74 6.83 -9.32
N ALA A 46 15.46 6.53 -9.04
CA ALA A 46 14.34 7.13 -9.74
C ALA A 46 14.23 8.61 -9.37
N THR A 47 14.28 9.51 -10.35
CA THR A 47 14.13 10.96 -10.14
C THR A 47 12.70 11.46 -10.35
N HIS A 48 11.88 10.71 -11.10
CA HIS A 48 10.49 11.07 -11.35
C HIS A 48 9.58 10.67 -10.17
N PRO A 49 8.68 11.55 -9.67
CA PRO A 49 7.81 11.28 -8.53
C PRO A 49 7.01 9.96 -8.64
N ARG A 50 6.44 9.68 -9.82
CA ARG A 50 5.73 8.40 -10.10
C ARG A 50 6.61 7.16 -9.84
N SER A 51 7.88 7.22 -10.22
CA SER A 51 8.81 6.09 -10.09
C SER A 51 9.27 5.90 -8.64
N ILE A 52 9.35 6.98 -7.86
CA ILE A 52 9.59 6.93 -6.41
C ILE A 52 8.39 6.26 -5.72
N ALA A 53 7.18 6.73 -6.00
CA ALA A 53 5.96 6.17 -5.41
C ALA A 53 5.78 4.68 -5.73
N GLU A 54 6.07 4.25 -6.96
CA GLU A 54 6.01 2.83 -7.33
C GLU A 54 7.06 1.99 -6.59
N ARG A 55 8.28 2.50 -6.41
CA ARG A 55 9.30 1.82 -5.61
C ARG A 55 8.82 1.61 -4.17
N GLU A 56 8.29 2.65 -3.54
CA GLU A 56 7.76 2.56 -2.18
C GLU A 56 6.61 1.55 -2.08
N ARG A 57 5.73 1.49 -3.08
CA ARG A 57 4.68 0.46 -3.18
C ARG A 57 5.29 -0.94 -3.23
N ARG A 58 6.27 -1.18 -4.11
CA ARG A 58 6.96 -2.48 -4.22
C ARG A 58 7.65 -2.86 -2.92
N THR A 59 8.36 -1.93 -2.28
CA THR A 59 9.00 -2.17 -0.98
C THR A 59 8.00 -2.53 0.10
N ARG A 60 6.83 -1.87 0.16
CA ARG A 60 5.75 -2.25 1.10
C ARG A 60 5.23 -3.67 0.84
N ILE A 61 5.06 -4.06 -0.43
CA ILE A 61 4.64 -5.42 -0.81
C ILE A 61 5.69 -6.44 -0.38
N SER A 62 6.95 -6.24 -0.73
CA SER A 62 8.03 -7.15 -0.34
C SER A 62 8.18 -7.29 1.18
N LYS A 63 7.99 -6.20 1.94
CA LYS A 63 7.96 -6.27 3.42
C LYS A 63 6.83 -7.15 3.94
N ARG A 64 5.63 -7.04 3.36
CA ARG A 64 4.48 -7.88 3.74
C ARG A 64 4.69 -9.35 3.36
N LEU A 65 5.29 -9.62 2.19
CA LEU A 65 5.61 -10.98 1.77
C LEU A 65 6.63 -11.65 2.70
N ARG A 66 7.66 -10.93 3.16
CA ARG A 66 8.61 -11.46 4.16
C ARG A 66 7.93 -11.81 5.49
N LYS A 67 7.07 -10.92 5.99
CA LYS A 67 6.29 -11.21 7.20
C LYS A 67 5.40 -12.44 7.03
N LEU A 68 4.82 -12.63 5.84
CA LEU A 68 4.00 -13.82 5.57
C LEU A 68 4.85 -15.10 5.63
N GLN A 69 6.07 -15.08 5.06
CA GLN A 69 7.01 -16.21 5.12
C GLN A 69 7.41 -16.60 6.56
N GLU A 70 7.50 -15.63 7.47
CA GLU A 70 7.80 -15.89 8.89
C GLU A 70 6.62 -16.52 9.66
N LEU A 71 5.39 -16.33 9.20
CA LEU A 71 4.18 -16.79 9.88
C LEU A 71 3.71 -18.17 9.43
N VAL A 72 3.97 -18.53 8.17
CA VAL A 72 3.46 -19.78 7.57
C VAL A 72 4.58 -20.82 7.56
N PRO A 73 4.35 -22.03 8.11
CA PRO A 73 5.38 -23.07 8.13
C PRO A 73 5.76 -23.53 6.71
N ASN A 74 7.04 -23.83 6.50
CA ASN A 74 7.61 -24.32 5.23
C ASN A 74 7.47 -23.37 4.02
N MET A 75 7.13 -22.10 4.23
CA MET A 75 6.91 -21.15 3.13
C MET A 75 8.22 -20.70 2.43
N ASP A 76 9.36 -20.88 3.09
CA ASP A 76 10.72 -20.62 2.60
C ASP A 76 11.13 -21.49 1.41
N LYS A 77 10.53 -22.68 1.30
CA LYS A 77 10.81 -23.64 0.22
C LYS A 77 10.14 -23.27 -1.10
N GLN A 78 9.17 -22.36 -1.06
CA GLN A 78 8.39 -21.99 -2.23
C GLN A 78 9.01 -20.80 -2.96
N THR A 79 9.31 -20.99 -4.25
CA THR A 79 9.93 -19.96 -5.10
C THR A 79 8.90 -19.12 -5.85
N ASN A 80 7.69 -19.64 -6.06
CA ASN A 80 6.61 -18.98 -6.76
C ASN A 80 5.65 -18.27 -5.79
N THR A 81 5.30 -17.02 -6.10
CA THR A 81 4.38 -16.22 -5.28
C THR A 81 2.95 -16.77 -5.27
N SER A 82 2.46 -17.41 -6.35
CA SER A 82 1.11 -18.01 -6.35
C SER A 82 1.01 -19.10 -5.29
N ASP A 83 1.94 -20.04 -5.35
CA ASP A 83 1.93 -21.23 -4.51
C ASP A 83 2.19 -20.87 -3.04
N MET A 84 2.99 -19.82 -2.80
CA MET A 84 3.13 -19.19 -1.48
C MET A 84 1.78 -18.73 -0.93
N LEU A 85 0.98 -18.03 -1.73
CA LEU A 85 -0.33 -17.53 -1.29
C LEU A 85 -1.33 -18.68 -1.10
N ASP A 86 -1.29 -19.71 -1.92
CA ASP A 86 -2.12 -20.90 -1.76
C ASP A 86 -1.79 -21.68 -0.48
N LEU A 87 -0.51 -21.84 -0.16
CA LEU A 87 -0.05 -22.45 1.09
C LEU A 87 -0.53 -21.65 2.31
N ALA A 88 -0.47 -20.32 2.24
CA ALA A 88 -0.98 -19.46 3.31
C ALA A 88 -2.49 -19.63 3.51
N LEU A 89 -3.26 -19.72 2.41
CA LEU A 89 -4.70 -19.97 2.48
C LEU A 89 -5.01 -21.33 3.11
N GLN A 90 -4.27 -22.37 2.74
CA GLN A 90 -4.42 -23.70 3.33
C GLN A 90 -4.15 -23.67 4.83
N TYR A 91 -3.05 -23.04 5.26
CA TYR A 91 -2.70 -22.94 6.67
C TYR A 91 -3.78 -22.22 7.50
N ILE A 92 -4.38 -21.15 6.96
CA ILE A 92 -5.50 -20.46 7.62
C ILE A 92 -6.71 -21.38 7.78
N ARG A 93 -7.06 -22.17 6.76
CA ARG A 93 -8.19 -23.11 6.83
C ARG A 93 -7.96 -24.19 7.88
N GLU A 94 -6.74 -24.73 7.94
CA GLU A 94 -6.35 -25.74 8.93
C GLU A 94 -6.43 -25.17 10.35
N LEU A 95 -5.88 -23.97 10.60
CA LEU A 95 -6.00 -23.28 11.88
C LEU A 95 -7.45 -23.05 12.29
N GLN A 96 -8.31 -22.61 11.36
CA GLN A 96 -9.74 -22.43 11.63
C GLN A 96 -10.42 -23.74 12.02
N SER A 97 -10.10 -24.85 11.35
CA SER A 97 -10.63 -26.18 11.70
C SER A 97 -10.14 -26.64 13.07
N GLN A 98 -8.86 -26.44 13.40
CA GLN A 98 -8.31 -26.76 14.72
C GLN A 98 -9.01 -25.95 15.83
N LEU A 99 -9.23 -24.65 15.60
CA LEU A 99 -9.95 -23.80 16.55
C LEU A 99 -11.41 -24.24 16.75
N GLN A 100 -12.09 -24.69 15.69
CA GLN A 100 -13.45 -25.23 15.81
C GLN A 100 -13.48 -26.52 16.63
N LYS A 101 -12.56 -27.45 16.38
CA LYS A 101 -12.43 -28.69 17.15
C LYS A 101 -12.15 -28.41 18.62
N LEU A 102 -11.16 -27.56 18.93
CA LEU A 102 -10.82 -27.20 20.31
C LEU A 102 -11.99 -26.51 21.04
N LYS A 103 -12.79 -25.70 20.34
CA LYS A 103 -14.00 -25.09 20.92
C LYS A 103 -15.07 -26.14 21.23
N GLN A 104 -15.26 -27.11 20.35
CA GLN A 104 -16.20 -28.21 20.57
C GLN A 104 -15.74 -29.07 21.76
N GLU A 105 -14.48 -29.49 21.78
CA GLU A 105 -13.87 -30.24 22.88
C GLU A 105 -13.94 -29.48 24.21
N GLY A 106 -13.70 -28.17 24.19
CA GLY A 106 -13.83 -27.30 25.36
C GLY A 106 -15.28 -27.18 25.86
N SER A 107 -16.26 -27.21 24.97
CA SER A 107 -17.69 -27.23 25.33
C SER A 107 -18.16 -28.59 25.86
N GLU A 108 -17.49 -29.66 25.47
CA GLU A 108 -17.72 -31.03 25.95
C GLU A 108 -16.92 -31.32 27.23
N CYS A 109 -15.90 -30.52 27.57
CA CYS A 109 -15.15 -30.66 28.81
C CYS A 109 -15.97 -30.20 30.02
N ARG A 110 -16.39 -31.16 30.85
CA ARG A 110 -16.93 -30.91 32.20
C ARG A 110 -15.82 -30.72 33.24
N CYS A 111 -14.67 -30.18 32.86
CA CYS A 111 -13.56 -29.94 33.76
C CYS A 111 -13.75 -28.62 34.51
N GLY A 112 -14.55 -28.65 35.59
CA GLY A 112 -14.79 -27.48 36.44
C GLY A 112 -15.93 -27.56 37.46
N ILE A 113 -16.30 -28.74 37.97
CA ILE A 113 -17.07 -28.85 39.23
C ILE A 113 -16.32 -29.80 40.16
N ASN A 114 -15.29 -29.30 40.82
CA ASN A 114 -14.89 -29.69 42.18
C ASN A 114 -14.02 -28.59 42.78
#